data_AF-A0A1Q6E3E6-F1
#
_entry.id   AF-A0A1Q6E3E6-F1
#
_cell.length_a   1.000
_cell.length_b   1.000
_cell.length_c   1.000
_cell.angle_alpha   90.00
_cell.angle_beta   90.00
_cell.angle_gamma   90.00
#
_symmetry.space_group_name_H-M   'P 1'
#
loop_
_entity.id
_entity.type
_entity.pdbx_description
1 polymer ?
#
loop_
_entity_poly.entity_id
_entity_poly.type
_entity_poly.pdbx_seq_one_letter_code
_entity_poly.pdbx_strand_id
1 'polypeptide(L)'
;MEQVQDFTPTPMTLSTEIYYTGIHPYTGEKVFTARKPEEKLNQRKYFFWYLPEKRNDIQNSLKRMHRNDLAEKLYGNTPWRKPARIVSEAKSRQKKKKPNNK
;
A
#
# COMPACT_ATOMS: atom_id res chain seq x y z
N MET A 1 15.58 4.19 -8.54
CA MET A 1 14.21 3.84 -8.96
C MET A 1 14.17 2.33 -9.09
N GLU A 2 13.47 1.61 -8.22
CA GLU A 2 13.20 0.19 -8.48
C GLU A 2 12.25 0.11 -9.66
N GLN A 3 12.73 -0.46 -10.76
CA GLN A 3 11.90 -0.77 -11.91
C GLN A 3 11.06 -1.99 -11.55
N VAL A 4 9.75 -1.78 -11.39
CA VAL A 4 8.78 -2.88 -11.29
C VAL A 4 8.12 -2.97 -12.66
N GLN A 5 8.26 -4.12 -13.31
CA GLN A 5 7.53 -4.40 -14.53
C GLN A 5 6.04 -4.52 -14.19
N ASP A 6 5.21 -3.70 -14.82
CA ASP A 6 3.76 -3.88 -14.76
C ASP A 6 3.45 -5.20 -15.48
N PHE A 7 2.94 -6.18 -14.74
CA PHE A 7 2.49 -7.44 -15.32
C PHE A 7 1.24 -7.18 -16.13
N THR A 8 1.36 -7.26 -17.46
CA THR A 8 0.21 -7.42 -18.34
C THR A 8 -0.13 -8.91 -18.42
N PRO A 9 -1.42 -9.29 -18.30
CA PRO A 9 -1.80 -10.69 -18.41
C PRO A 9 -1.44 -11.23 -19.79
N THR A 10 -0.83 -12.41 -19.83
CA THR A 10 -0.43 -13.06 -21.08
C THR A 10 -1.66 -13.30 -21.96
N PRO A 11 -1.65 -12.91 -23.25
CA PRO A 11 -2.77 -13.14 -24.16
C PRO A 11 -3.23 -14.60 -24.16
N MET A 12 -4.51 -14.83 -24.47
CA MET A 12 -5.16 -16.16 -24.48
C MET A 12 -5.26 -16.82 -23.10
N THR A 13 -5.08 -16.07 -22.00
CA THR A 13 -5.28 -16.59 -20.65
C THR A 13 -6.54 -16.03 -20.00
N LEU A 14 -7.09 -16.78 -19.04
CA LEU A 14 -8.17 -16.36 -18.15
C LEU A 14 -7.91 -14.99 -17.52
N SER A 15 -6.65 -14.71 -17.18
CA SER A 15 -6.25 -13.43 -16.58
C SER A 15 -6.45 -12.25 -17.52
N THR A 16 -6.31 -12.45 -18.83
CA THR A 16 -6.57 -11.41 -19.85
C THR A 16 -8.05 -11.11 -19.94
N GLU A 17 -8.89 -12.15 -20.00
CA GLU A 17 -10.34 -11.97 -20.04
C GLU A 17 -10.85 -11.27 -18.79
N ILE A 18 -10.38 -11.69 -17.60
CA ILE A 18 -10.70 -11.02 -16.33
C ILE A 18 -10.20 -9.56 -16.33
N TYR A 19 -9.01 -9.30 -16.86
CA TYR A 19 -8.45 -7.94 -16.88
C TYR A 19 -9.29 -6.98 -17.74
N TYR A 20 -9.70 -7.41 -18.93
CA TYR A 20 -10.50 -6.59 -19.84
C TYR A 20 -11.97 -6.50 -19.45
N THR A 21 -12.57 -7.59 -18.95
CA THR A 21 -14.01 -7.62 -18.61
C THR A 21 -14.30 -7.24 -17.16
N GLY A 22 -13.36 -7.47 -16.24
CA GLY A 22 -13.60 -7.35 -14.79
C GLY A 22 -14.51 -8.46 -14.24
N ILE A 23 -14.70 -9.55 -14.99
CA ILE A 23 -15.59 -10.66 -14.63
C ILE A 23 -14.81 -11.96 -14.76
N HIS A 24 -15.01 -12.88 -13.81
CA HIS A 24 -14.51 -14.24 -13.91
C HIS A 24 -15.44 -15.05 -14.84
N PRO A 25 -14.99 -15.48 -16.03
CA PRO A 25 -15.88 -15.99 -17.08
C PRO A 25 -16.60 -17.30 -16.71
N TYR A 26 -16.04 -18.09 -15.78
CA TYR A 26 -16.67 -19.33 -15.36
C TYR A 26 -17.69 -19.16 -14.23
N THR A 27 -17.59 -18.09 -13.42
CA THR A 27 -18.49 -17.88 -12.27
C THR A 27 -19.44 -16.70 -12.48
N GLY A 28 -19.16 -15.83 -13.46
CA GLY A 28 -19.90 -14.59 -13.68
C GLY A 28 -19.65 -13.52 -12.60
N GLU A 29 -18.79 -13.81 -11.62
CA GLU A 29 -18.54 -12.89 -10.52
C GLU A 29 -17.63 -11.75 -10.93
N LYS A 30 -17.88 -10.56 -10.37
CA LYS A 30 -17.01 -9.40 -10.58
C LYS A 30 -15.69 -9.61 -9.86
N VAL A 31 -14.60 -9.45 -10.59
CA VAL A 31 -13.24 -9.49 -10.05
C VAL A 31 -12.65 -8.09 -10.08
N PHE A 32 -12.13 -7.65 -8.94
CA PHE A 32 -11.45 -6.37 -8.86
C PHE A 32 -10.15 -6.40 -9.67
N THR A 33 -10.06 -5.53 -10.67
CA THR A 33 -8.87 -5.33 -11.50
C THR A 33 -8.44 -3.87 -11.39
N ALA A 34 -7.21 -3.62 -10.91
CA ALA A 34 -6.66 -2.28 -10.82
C ALA A 34 -6.39 -1.71 -12.22
N ARG A 35 -7.08 -0.62 -12.58
CA ARG A 35 -6.92 0.05 -13.89
C ARG A 35 -6.26 1.41 -13.75
N LYS A 36 -6.57 2.13 -12.68
CA LYS A 36 -6.01 3.46 -12.44
C LYS A 36 -4.57 3.36 -11.94
N PRO A 37 -3.68 4.30 -12.29
CA PRO A 37 -2.30 4.32 -11.79
C PRO A 37 -2.20 4.27 -10.27
N GLU A 38 -3.11 4.95 -9.57
CA GLU A 38 -3.17 4.97 -8.10
C GLU A 38 -3.53 3.60 -7.51
N GLU A 39 -4.43 2.85 -8.14
CA GLU A 39 -4.80 1.50 -7.70
C GLU A 39 -3.61 0.55 -7.89
N LYS A 40 -2.92 0.65 -9.01
CA LYS A 40 -1.68 -0.11 -9.27
C LYS A 40 -0.60 0.23 -8.24
N LEU A 41 -0.40 1.51 -7.93
CA LEU A 41 0.57 1.93 -6.91
C LEU A 41 0.20 1.40 -5.51
N ASN A 42 -1.09 1.40 -5.19
CA ASN A 42 -1.61 0.84 -3.94
C ASN A 42 -1.44 -0.68 -3.83
N GLN A 43 -1.44 -1.41 -4.94
CA GLN A 43 -1.07 -2.83 -4.97
C GLN A 43 0.45 -2.99 -4.90
N ARG A 44 1.20 -2.15 -5.63
CA ARG A 44 2.66 -2.23 -5.72
C ARG A 44 3.35 -2.11 -4.37
N LYS A 45 2.82 -1.30 -3.45
CA LYS A 45 3.42 -1.12 -2.11
C LYS A 45 3.61 -2.43 -1.34
N TYR A 46 2.77 -3.44 -1.57
CA TYR A 46 2.87 -4.72 -0.88
C TYR A 46 4.10 -5.53 -1.28
N PHE A 47 4.67 -5.33 -2.49
CA PHE A 47 5.96 -5.95 -2.85
C PHE A 47 7.11 -5.46 -1.95
N PHE A 48 6.98 -4.23 -1.45
CA PHE A 48 7.99 -3.57 -0.65
C PHE A 48 7.66 -3.59 0.86
N TRP A 49 6.96 -4.63 1.32
CA TRP A 49 6.51 -4.75 2.72
C TRP A 49 7.65 -4.71 3.75
N TYR A 50 8.87 -5.10 3.36
CA TYR A 50 10.06 -5.04 4.20
C TYR A 50 10.61 -3.61 4.38
N LEU A 51 10.24 -2.66 3.53
CA LEU A 51 10.68 -1.28 3.66
C LEU A 51 9.97 -0.59 4.83
N PRO A 52 10.70 0.03 5.78
CA PRO A 52 10.08 0.67 6.94
C PRO A 52 9.16 1.84 6.56
N GLU A 53 9.44 2.51 5.43
CA GLU A 53 8.61 3.59 4.89
C GLU A 53 7.22 3.12 4.45
N LYS A 54 7.08 1.85 4.03
CA LYS A 54 5.81 1.30 3.53
C LYS A 54 4.98 0.62 4.63
N ARG A 55 5.60 0.25 5.75
CA ARG A 55 4.96 -0.48 6.86
C ARG A 55 3.67 0.19 7.36
N ASN A 56 3.71 1.49 7.65
CA ASN A 56 2.55 2.22 8.16
C ASN A 56 1.38 2.26 7.15
N ASP A 57 1.69 2.51 5.87
CA ASP A 57 0.68 2.55 4.81
C ASP A 57 0.04 1.16 4.60
N ILE A 58 0.86 0.10 4.57
CA ILE A 58 0.40 -1.29 4.47
C ILE A 58 -0.48 -1.67 5.67
N GLN A 59 -0.06 -1.39 6.90
CA GLN A 59 -0.85 -1.69 8.10
C GLN A 59 -2.19 -0.96 8.10
N ASN A 60 -2.21 0.33 7.74
CA ASN A 60 -3.44 1.10 7.64
C ASN A 60 -4.35 0.55 6.53
N SER A 61 -3.79 0.13 5.40
CA SER A 61 -4.54 -0.47 4.30
C SER A 61 -5.17 -1.81 4.69
N LEU A 62 -4.41 -2.69 5.36
CA LEU A 62 -4.89 -3.97 5.84
C LEU A 62 -6.00 -3.81 6.90
N LYS A 63 -5.84 -2.82 7.80
CA LYS A 63 -6.87 -2.49 8.80
C LYS A 63 -8.18 -2.03 8.16
N ARG A 64 -8.12 -1.18 7.12
CA ARG A 64 -9.31 -0.74 6.37
C ARG A 64 -10.00 -1.88 5.63
N MET A 65 -9.25 -2.90 5.21
CA MET A 65 -9.78 -4.11 4.58
C MET A 65 -10.24 -5.17 5.60
N HIS A 66 -10.22 -4.86 6.90
CA HIS A 66 -10.52 -5.80 7.98
C HIS A 66 -9.62 -7.05 7.99
N ARG A 67 -8.40 -6.93 7.45
CA ARG A 67 -7.40 -8.02 7.35
C ARG A 67 -6.28 -7.87 8.39
N ASN A 68 -6.67 -7.75 9.65
CA ASN A 68 -5.73 -7.66 10.77
C ASN A 68 -4.88 -8.94 10.92
N ASP A 69 -5.42 -10.08 10.51
CA ASP A 69 -4.74 -11.38 10.45
C ASP A 69 -3.46 -11.32 9.60
N LEU A 70 -3.51 -10.64 8.45
CA LEU A 70 -2.36 -10.46 7.59
C LEU A 70 -1.36 -9.46 8.16
N ALA A 71 -1.85 -8.40 8.80
CA ALA A 71 -0.99 -7.40 9.43
C ALA A 71 -0.15 -8.02 10.55
N GLU A 72 -0.75 -8.92 11.34
CA GLU A 72 -0.07 -9.68 12.38
C GLU A 72 0.92 -10.70 11.80
N LYS A 73 0.53 -11.46 10.76
CA LYS A 73 1.47 -12.38 10.08
C LYS A 73 2.68 -11.68 9.48
N LEU A 74 2.47 -10.51 8.87
CA LEU A 74 3.55 -9.74 8.23
C LEU A 74 4.50 -9.08 9.24
N TYR A 75 3.97 -8.62 10.38
CA TYR A 75 4.71 -7.71 11.26
C TYR A 75 4.78 -8.14 12.73
N GLY A 76 3.99 -9.11 13.17
CA GLY A 76 3.84 -9.53 14.57
C GLY A 76 5.11 -10.10 15.20
N ASN A 77 5.93 -10.81 14.41
CA ASN A 77 7.21 -11.36 14.88
C ASN A 77 8.42 -10.45 14.58
N THR A 78 8.21 -9.26 14.01
CA THR A 78 9.32 -8.34 13.71
C THR A 78 9.45 -7.28 14.79
N PRO A 79 10.53 -7.27 15.60
CA PRO A 79 10.78 -6.18 16.55
C PRO A 79 10.94 -4.88 15.76
N TRP A 80 9.93 -4.02 15.86
CA TRP A 80 9.89 -2.77 15.13
C TRP A 80 10.91 -1.80 15.71
N ARG A 81 12.02 -1.58 15.00
CA ARG A 81 12.93 -0.47 15.27
C ARG A 81 12.40 0.77 14.57
N LYS A 82 11.89 1.73 15.35
CA LYS A 82 11.57 3.08 14.86
C LYS A 82 12.74 3.62 14.03
N PRO A 83 12.58 3.95 12.74
CA PRO A 83 13.63 4.66 12.02
C PRO A 83 13.86 5.99 12.72
N ALA A 84 15.09 6.23 13.18
CA ALA A 84 15.47 7.34 14.06
C ALA A 84 15.21 8.75 13.49
N ARG A 85 14.78 8.87 12.22
CA ARG A 85 14.66 10.14 11.48
C ARG A 85 13.28 10.80 11.51
N ILE A 86 12.21 10.14 11.95
CA ILE A 86 10.84 10.73 11.90
C ILE A 86 10.57 11.66 13.11
N VAL A 87 11.33 11.53 14.21
CA VAL A 87 11.05 12.26 15.46
C VAL A 87 11.58 13.71 15.45
N SER A 88 12.50 14.07 14.54
CA SER A 88 13.16 15.38 14.55
C SER A 88 12.37 16.51 13.86
N GLU A 89 11.50 16.23 12.89
CA GLU A 89 10.76 17.27 12.16
C GLU A 89 9.45 17.71 12.81
N ALA A 90 8.83 16.87 13.63
CA ALA A 90 7.56 17.23 14.30
C ALA A 90 7.75 18.28 15.42
N LYS A 91 8.93 18.32 16.07
CA LYS A 91 9.21 19.27 17.17
C LYS A 91 9.63 20.67 16.72
N SER A 92 10.12 20.85 15.50
CA SER A 92 10.57 22.18 15.02
C SER A 92 9.41 23.09 14.59
N ARG A 93 8.26 22.51 14.21
CA ARG A 93 7.11 23.25 13.66
C ARG A 93 6.19 23.87 14.71
N GLN A 94 6.28 23.46 15.98
CA GLN A 94 5.46 24.00 17.09
C GLN A 94 6.05 25.25 17.77
N LYS A 95 7.30 25.65 17.50
CA LYS A 95 7.96 26.77 18.21
C LYS A 95 7.79 28.16 17.55
N LYS A 96 7.11 28.28 16.40
CA LYS A 96 7.02 29.53 15.60
C LYS A 96 5.63 30.20 15.56
N LYS A 97 4.80 30.06 16.60
CA LYS A 97 3.61 30.94 16.77
C LYS A 97 3.55 31.49 18.19
N LYS A 98 4.28 32.58 18.44
CA LYS A 98 3.89 33.58 19.44
C LYS A 98 3.29 34.76 18.66
N PRO A 99 2.03 35.18 18.93
CA PRO A 99 1.53 36.44 18.39
C PRO A 99 2.20 37.59 19.16
N ASN A 100 2.74 38.56 18.42
CA ASN A 100 3.23 39.82 18.99
C ASN A 100 2.00 40.73 19.18
N ASN A 101 1.74 41.14 20.41
CA ASN A 101 0.67 42.06 20.74
C ASN A 101 1.31 43.41 21.10
N LYS A 102 1.18 44.42 20.23
CA LYS A 102 1.29 45.83 20.58
C LYS A 102 0.57 46.67 19.55
#